data_AF-A0AB35W2T8-F1
#
_entry.id   AF-A0AB35W2T8-F1
#
_cell.length_a   1.000
_cell.length_b   1.000
_cell.length_c   1.000
_cell.angle_alpha   90.00
_cell.angle_beta   90.00
_cell.angle_gamma   90.00
#
_symmetry.space_group_name_H-M   'P 1'
#
loop_
_entity.id
_entity.type
_entity.pdbx_description
1 polymer ?
#
loop_
_entity_poly.entity_id
_entity_poly.type
_entity_poly.pdbx_seq_one_letter_code
_entity_poly.pdbx_strand_id
1 'polypeptide(L)'
;MLKFYKKSNVKNIQISVDKYVPLTVNFSDNITSELYWRVGDGISSLLEIGLLNSGELNSITLVCFENSDINLVTKKIIEIENFESVFPIFDTSLWVSEILEYRDTFLDSFSENFTIQLLNNILFISFLKKGISLKLIGSDEIVFCINEFEELSLIVIKNLSNEMIETLHNYYSL
;
A
#
# COMPACT_ATOMS: atom_id res chain seq x y z
N MET A 1 -8.42 -3.08 9.50
CA MET A 1 -7.95 -2.99 8.10
C MET A 1 -8.59 -1.79 7.45
N LEU A 2 -7.94 -1.19 6.45
CA LEU A 2 -8.50 -0.05 5.72
C LEU A 2 -9.70 -0.52 4.87
N LYS A 3 -10.86 0.14 5.03
CA LYS A 3 -12.11 -0.28 4.38
C LYS A 3 -12.40 0.51 3.11
N PHE A 4 -12.61 -0.20 2.02
CA PHE A 4 -13.11 0.34 0.77
C PHE A 4 -14.51 0.94 0.98
N TYR A 5 -14.71 2.14 0.45
CA TYR A 5 -15.99 2.85 0.52
C TYR A 5 -16.58 3.08 -0.87
N LYS A 6 -15.82 3.70 -1.77
CA LYS A 6 -16.26 4.02 -3.14
C LYS A 6 -15.09 4.09 -4.11
N LYS A 7 -15.39 4.35 -5.37
CA LYS A 7 -14.40 4.47 -6.46
C LYS A 7 -14.16 5.92 -6.81
N SER A 8 -12.94 6.21 -7.26
CA SER A 8 -12.57 7.47 -7.90
C SER A 8 -11.89 7.22 -9.24
N ASN A 9 -11.79 8.26 -10.06
CA ASN A 9 -11.02 8.20 -11.29
C ASN A 9 -9.53 7.95 -10.97
N VAL A 10 -8.86 7.23 -11.86
CA VAL A 10 -7.41 7.08 -11.81
C VAL A 10 -6.73 8.44 -11.87
N LYS A 11 -5.67 8.60 -11.08
CA LYS A 11 -4.80 9.77 -11.06
C LYS A 11 -3.42 9.36 -11.57
N ASN A 12 -2.61 10.34 -11.99
CA ASN A 12 -1.21 10.06 -12.25
C ASN A 12 -0.53 9.60 -10.98
N ILE A 13 0.33 8.59 -11.10
CA ILE A 13 1.09 8.08 -9.97
C ILE A 13 2.59 8.21 -10.20
N GLN A 14 3.29 8.53 -9.14
CA GLN A 14 4.76 8.55 -9.11
C GLN A 14 5.23 7.53 -8.11
N ILE A 15 5.99 6.55 -8.58
CA ILE A 15 6.60 5.51 -7.76
C ILE A 15 8.09 5.84 -7.65
N SER A 16 8.61 5.85 -6.44
CA SER A 16 10.04 6.02 -6.15
C SER A 16 10.51 5.01 -5.11
N VAL A 17 11.75 4.56 -5.28
CA VAL A 17 12.49 3.76 -4.31
C VAL A 17 13.82 4.46 -4.13
N ASP A 18 14.23 4.69 -2.89
CA ASP A 18 15.56 5.23 -2.60
C ASP A 18 16.19 4.48 -1.42
N LYS A 19 17.41 4.85 -1.05
CA LYS A 19 18.22 4.17 -0.02
C LYS A 19 17.82 4.49 1.43
N TYR A 20 16.91 5.44 1.64
CA TYR A 20 16.40 5.84 2.94
C TYR A 20 14.95 5.41 3.15
N VAL A 21 14.12 5.50 2.12
CA VAL A 21 12.73 5.04 2.13
C VAL A 21 12.53 3.92 1.10
N PRO A 22 12.23 2.68 1.53
CA PRO A 22 12.16 1.55 0.62
C PRO A 22 11.14 1.67 -0.51
N LEU A 23 10.05 2.40 -0.32
CA LEU A 23 9.08 2.67 -1.38
C LEU A 23 8.25 3.89 -1.01
N THR A 24 8.03 4.77 -1.97
CA THR A 24 7.00 5.81 -1.92
C THR A 24 6.18 5.78 -3.20
N VAL A 25 4.86 5.86 -3.06
CA VAL A 25 3.90 6.05 -4.16
C VAL A 25 3.10 7.30 -3.87
N ASN A 26 3.07 8.25 -4.79
CA ASN A 26 2.28 9.48 -4.67
C ASN A 26 1.18 9.50 -5.73
N PHE A 27 -0.04 9.85 -5.32
CA PHE A 27 -1.25 9.88 -6.16
C PHE A 27 -1.74 11.30 -6.48
N SER A 28 -1.13 12.30 -5.86
CA SER A 28 -1.50 13.69 -6.05
C SER A 28 -0.26 14.58 -5.94
N ASP A 29 -0.37 15.80 -6.49
CA ASP A 29 0.66 16.83 -6.33
C ASP A 29 0.65 17.43 -4.91
N ASN A 30 -0.36 17.10 -4.07
CA ASN A 30 -0.36 17.51 -2.66
C ASN A 30 0.64 16.66 -1.89
N ILE A 31 1.68 17.33 -1.41
CA ILE A 31 2.80 16.71 -0.70
C ILE A 31 2.35 16.17 0.68
N THR A 32 1.28 16.71 1.27
CA THR A 32 0.85 16.41 2.64
C THR A 32 -0.48 15.64 2.65
N SER A 33 -0.46 14.44 3.22
CA SER A 33 -1.67 13.70 3.55
C SER A 33 -2.33 14.30 4.80
N GLU A 34 -3.65 14.23 4.86
CA GLU A 34 -4.43 14.75 5.99
C GLU A 34 -4.65 13.68 7.07
N LEU A 35 -4.73 12.42 6.62
CA LEU A 35 -4.93 11.23 7.46
C LEU A 35 -3.91 10.16 7.07
N TYR A 36 -3.55 9.31 8.03
CA TYR A 36 -2.60 8.21 7.83
C TYR A 36 -3.14 6.93 8.46
N TRP A 37 -3.23 5.87 7.67
CA TRP A 37 -3.41 4.52 8.18
C TRP A 37 -2.05 3.83 8.27
N ARG A 38 -1.72 3.28 9.44
CA ARG A 38 -0.40 2.67 9.69
C ARG A 38 -0.54 1.20 10.10
N VAL A 39 0.31 0.34 9.56
CA VAL A 39 0.27 -1.11 9.76
C VAL A 39 1.69 -1.68 9.84
N GLY A 40 1.84 -2.86 10.45
CA GLY A 40 3.12 -3.41 10.91
C GLY A 40 3.20 -3.36 12.43
N ASP A 41 4.40 -3.28 13.00
CA ASP A 41 4.59 -3.14 14.45
C ASP A 41 5.15 -1.76 14.86
N GLY A 42 5.39 -0.88 13.89
CA GLY A 42 5.94 0.46 14.11
C GLY A 42 7.42 0.47 14.54
N ILE A 43 8.07 -0.69 14.58
CA ILE A 43 9.46 -0.85 15.02
C ILE A 43 10.25 -1.53 13.90
N SER A 44 9.96 -2.81 13.65
CA SER A 44 10.61 -3.64 12.64
C SER A 44 9.92 -3.54 11.28
N SER A 45 8.62 -3.21 11.26
CA SER A 45 7.84 -3.05 10.04
C SER A 45 6.85 -1.90 10.17
N LEU A 46 6.78 -1.07 9.13
CA LEU A 46 5.85 0.04 9.04
C LEU A 46 5.54 0.36 7.59
N LEU A 47 4.26 0.25 7.25
CA LEU A 47 3.65 0.77 6.03
C LEU A 47 2.66 1.86 6.41
N GLU A 48 2.74 2.99 5.72
CA GLU A 48 1.82 4.12 5.89
C GLU A 48 1.04 4.34 4.60
N ILE A 49 -0.29 4.43 4.70
CA ILE A 49 -1.17 4.86 3.62
C ILE A 49 -1.72 6.23 3.99
N GLY A 50 -1.26 7.25 3.28
CA GLY A 50 -1.72 8.62 3.42
C GLY A 50 -2.99 8.87 2.60
N LEU A 51 -3.97 9.51 3.22
CA LEU A 51 -5.27 9.82 2.65
C LEU A 51 -5.59 11.31 2.78
N LEU A 52 -6.45 11.80 1.91
CA LEU A 52 -7.22 13.02 2.15
C LEU A 52 -8.40 12.70 3.09
N ASN A 53 -8.98 13.72 3.72
CA ASN A 53 -10.17 13.61 4.56
C ASN A 53 -11.36 12.97 3.83
N SER A 54 -11.41 13.13 2.50
CA SER A 54 -12.37 12.49 1.61
C SER A 54 -12.21 10.97 1.48
N GLY A 55 -11.10 10.41 1.99
CA GLY A 55 -10.69 9.02 1.86
C GLY A 55 -9.91 8.71 0.59
N GLU A 56 -9.67 9.69 -0.27
CA GLU A 56 -8.85 9.51 -1.46
C GLU A 56 -7.39 9.22 -1.09
N LEU A 57 -6.78 8.30 -1.82
CA LEU A 57 -5.34 8.04 -1.74
C LEU A 57 -4.54 9.31 -2.06
N ASN A 58 -3.58 9.60 -1.18
CA ASN A 58 -2.58 10.64 -1.39
C ASN A 58 -1.17 10.04 -1.52
N SER A 59 -0.80 9.13 -0.59
CA SER A 59 0.50 8.47 -0.61
C SER A 59 0.45 7.03 -0.07
N ILE A 60 1.44 6.23 -0.46
CA ILE A 60 1.78 4.96 0.18
C ILE A 60 3.28 4.96 0.43
N THR A 61 3.70 4.79 1.67
CA THR A 61 5.11 4.80 2.06
C THR A 61 5.43 3.53 2.83
N LEU A 62 6.33 2.72 2.29
CA LEU A 62 6.94 1.63 3.04
C LEU A 62 8.14 2.20 3.77
N VAL A 63 8.00 2.38 5.08
CA VAL A 63 9.00 3.06 5.92
C VAL A 63 10.12 2.10 6.32
N CYS A 64 9.74 0.94 6.83
CA CYS A 64 10.67 -0.14 7.19
C CYS A 64 9.97 -1.50 7.11
N PHE A 65 10.77 -2.55 7.03
CA PHE A 65 10.33 -3.94 7.15
C PHE A 65 11.55 -4.80 7.52
N GLU A 66 11.37 -5.75 8.44
CA GLU A 66 12.32 -6.81 8.73
C GLU A 66 11.71 -8.14 8.32
N ASN A 67 12.51 -9.03 7.71
CA ASN A 67 12.10 -10.36 7.25
C ASN A 67 10.86 -10.40 6.34
N SER A 68 11.02 -9.95 5.10
CA SER A 68 10.11 -10.30 4.00
C SER A 68 10.79 -11.26 3.01
N ASP A 69 10.03 -12.20 2.49
CA ASP A 69 10.52 -13.15 1.49
C ASP A 69 10.48 -12.49 0.09
N ILE A 70 11.54 -11.78 -0.32
CA ILE A 70 11.68 -11.38 -1.73
C ILE A 70 11.77 -12.61 -2.64
N ASN A 71 12.35 -13.72 -2.17
CA ASN A 71 12.72 -14.85 -3.02
C ASN A 71 11.76 -16.05 -2.94
N LEU A 72 10.45 -15.85 -2.83
CA LEU A 72 9.50 -16.97 -2.96
C LEU A 72 9.27 -17.32 -4.44
N VAL A 73 10.09 -18.27 -4.90
CA VAL A 73 9.98 -18.98 -6.18
C VAL A 73 8.52 -19.41 -6.44
N THR A 74 7.95 -18.80 -7.48
CA THR A 74 6.80 -19.22 -8.31
C THR A 74 5.85 -20.25 -7.70
N LYS A 75 4.84 -19.78 -6.96
CA LYS A 75 3.53 -20.45 -6.94
C LYS A 75 2.49 -19.52 -7.54
N LYS A 76 2.23 -19.71 -8.84
CA LYS A 76 1.05 -19.25 -9.58
C LYS A 76 0.47 -17.92 -9.04
N ILE A 77 1.26 -16.86 -9.04
CA ILE A 77 0.66 -15.54 -9.06
C ILE A 77 0.04 -15.43 -10.45
N ILE A 78 -1.29 -15.49 -10.48
CA ILE A 78 -2.07 -15.17 -11.67
C ILE A 78 -1.69 -13.72 -12.00
N GLU A 79 -1.14 -13.47 -13.18
CA GLU A 79 -0.93 -12.10 -13.64
C GLU A 79 -2.23 -11.33 -13.43
N ILE A 80 -2.17 -10.26 -12.65
CA ILE A 80 -3.34 -9.41 -12.41
C ILE A 80 -3.53 -8.54 -13.66
N GLU A 81 -4.06 -9.17 -14.71
CA GLU A 81 -4.33 -8.52 -16.00
C GLU A 81 -5.71 -7.88 -16.02
N ASN A 82 -6.66 -8.43 -15.25
CA ASN A 82 -8.05 -7.97 -15.22
C ASN A 82 -8.32 -7.19 -13.92
N PHE A 83 -8.36 -5.87 -14.04
CA PHE A 83 -8.78 -4.95 -12.99
C PHE A 83 -9.62 -3.83 -13.59
N GLU A 84 -10.46 -3.20 -12.77
CA GLU A 84 -11.19 -2.00 -13.17
C GLU A 84 -10.30 -0.76 -13.03
N SER A 85 -10.26 0.08 -14.07
CA SER A 85 -9.43 1.28 -14.11
C SER A 85 -10.01 2.42 -13.26
N VAL A 86 -9.90 2.28 -11.94
CA VAL A 86 -10.39 3.20 -10.90
C VAL A 86 -9.53 3.05 -9.65
N PHE A 87 -9.47 4.08 -8.80
CA PHE A 87 -8.82 3.98 -7.49
C PHE A 87 -9.82 3.85 -6.34
N PRO A 88 -9.42 3.20 -5.22
CA PRO A 88 -10.24 3.16 -4.02
C PRO A 88 -10.30 4.52 -3.35
N ILE A 89 -11.48 4.85 -2.84
CA ILE A 89 -11.67 5.79 -1.74
C ILE A 89 -11.98 4.95 -0.51
N PHE A 90 -11.24 5.18 0.56
CA PHE A 90 -11.36 4.46 1.82
C PHE A 90 -12.25 5.19 2.82
N ASP A 91 -12.86 4.42 3.73
CA ASP A 91 -13.67 4.95 4.83
C ASP A 91 -12.77 5.60 5.89
N THR A 92 -12.98 6.90 6.11
CA THR A 92 -12.25 7.72 7.09
C THR A 92 -13.01 7.90 8.41
N SER A 93 -14.17 7.27 8.59
CA SER A 93 -15.02 7.43 9.78
C SER A 93 -14.41 6.94 11.10
N LEU A 94 -13.33 6.16 11.04
CA LEU A 94 -12.61 5.64 12.21
C LEU A 94 -11.60 6.63 12.79
N TRP A 95 -11.23 7.68 12.05
CA TRP A 95 -10.41 8.76 12.60
C TRP A 95 -11.25 9.61 13.54
N VAL A 96 -10.59 10.28 14.48
CA VAL A 96 -11.28 11.17 15.41
C VAL A 96 -11.99 12.29 14.63
N SER A 97 -13.18 12.67 15.09
CA SER A 97 -14.02 13.67 14.41
C SER A 97 -13.41 15.07 14.39
N GLU A 98 -12.51 15.37 15.32
CA GLU A 98 -11.77 16.61 15.40
C GLU A 98 -10.28 16.30 15.58
N ILE A 99 -9.46 16.75 14.62
CA ILE A 99 -7.99 16.67 14.69
C ILE A 99 -7.52 17.89 15.49
N LEU A 100 -7.18 17.68 16.76
CA LEU A 100 -6.70 18.75 17.64
C LEU A 100 -5.17 18.83 17.62
N GLU A 101 -4.51 17.68 17.41
CA GLU A 101 -3.08 17.55 17.34
C GLU A 101 -2.65 16.68 16.15
N TYR A 102 -1.39 16.79 15.73
CA TYR A 102 -0.87 15.99 14.60
C TYR A 102 -0.99 14.47 14.83
N ARG A 103 -0.89 14.01 16.08
CA ARG A 103 -1.06 12.58 16.42
C ARG A 103 -2.45 12.04 16.09
N ASP A 104 -3.46 12.91 16.03
CA ASP A 104 -4.85 12.55 15.77
C ASP A 104 -5.08 12.18 14.30
N THR A 105 -4.12 12.50 13.43
CA THR A 105 -4.14 12.14 12.00
C THR A 105 -3.85 10.65 11.76
N PHE A 106 -3.34 9.92 12.77
CA PHE A 106 -2.93 8.52 12.63
C PHE A 106 -4.01 7.55 13.13
N LEU A 107 -4.33 6.56 12.29
CA LEU A 107 -5.05 5.35 12.69
C LEU A 107 -4.10 4.16 12.66
N ASP A 108 -3.65 3.76 13.86
CA ASP A 108 -2.68 2.69 14.05
C ASP A 108 -3.34 1.32 14.11
N SER A 109 -2.95 0.44 13.19
CA SER A 109 -3.36 -0.96 13.15
C SER A 109 -2.19 -1.89 13.45
N PHE A 110 -1.43 -1.62 14.52
CA PHE A 110 -0.22 -2.39 14.86
C PHE A 110 -0.45 -3.83 15.35
N SER A 111 -1.71 -4.27 15.38
CA SER A 111 -2.07 -5.68 15.58
C SER A 111 -2.20 -6.45 14.25
N GLU A 112 -2.03 -5.76 13.13
CA GLU A 112 -2.06 -6.30 11.77
C GLU A 112 -0.65 -6.24 11.17
N ASN A 113 -0.25 -7.32 10.52
CA ASN A 113 1.05 -7.45 9.86
C ASN A 113 0.87 -7.60 8.35
N PHE A 114 1.92 -7.25 7.61
CA PHE A 114 2.00 -7.41 6.16
C PHE A 114 3.23 -8.20 5.77
N THR A 115 3.19 -8.79 4.57
CA THR A 115 4.34 -9.44 3.94
C THR A 115 4.63 -8.77 2.61
N ILE A 116 5.92 -8.72 2.27
CA ILE A 116 6.39 -8.21 0.99
C ILE A 116 6.95 -9.36 0.18
N GLN A 117 6.63 -9.39 -1.11
CA GLN A 117 7.22 -10.28 -2.09
C GLN A 117 7.58 -9.47 -3.34
N LEU A 118 8.77 -9.69 -3.89
CA LEU A 118 9.21 -9.04 -5.13
C LEU A 118 9.46 -10.12 -6.17
N LEU A 119 8.66 -10.13 -7.23
CA LEU A 119 8.77 -11.09 -8.33
C LEU A 119 9.01 -10.32 -9.63
N ASN A 120 10.15 -10.55 -10.25
CA ASN A 120 10.60 -9.80 -11.43
C ASN A 120 10.57 -8.28 -11.14
N ASN A 121 9.72 -7.54 -11.83
CA ASN A 121 9.50 -6.10 -11.67
C ASN A 121 8.19 -5.76 -10.95
N ILE A 122 7.65 -6.68 -10.15
CA ILE A 122 6.37 -6.54 -9.46
C ILE A 122 6.56 -6.74 -7.96
N LEU A 123 6.13 -5.75 -7.17
CA LEU A 123 6.12 -5.80 -5.71
C LEU A 123 4.71 -6.06 -5.19
N PHE A 124 4.58 -7.07 -4.35
CA PHE A 124 3.34 -7.46 -3.68
C PHE A 124 3.44 -7.10 -2.20
N ILE A 125 2.47 -6.37 -1.68
CA ILE A 125 2.33 -6.05 -0.25
C ILE A 125 1.02 -6.68 0.21
N SER A 126 1.11 -7.82 0.90
CA SER A 126 -0.06 -8.62 1.31
C SER A 126 -0.35 -8.42 2.79
N PHE A 127 -1.61 -8.25 3.17
CA PHE A 127 -2.00 -8.16 4.57
C PHE A 127 -2.46 -9.52 5.09
N LEU A 128 -1.90 -9.98 6.22
CA LEU A 128 -2.02 -11.39 6.67
C LEU A 128 -3.45 -11.79 7.08
N LYS A 129 -4.35 -10.84 7.33
CA LYS A 129 -5.75 -11.15 7.68
C LYS A 129 -6.69 -11.10 6.47
N LYS A 130 -7.14 -12.32 6.15
CA LYS A 130 -8.45 -12.78 5.67
C LYS A 130 -8.96 -12.34 4.29
N GLY A 131 -9.46 -13.36 3.59
CA GLY A 131 -10.48 -13.24 2.57
C GLY A 131 -10.01 -13.59 1.16
N ILE A 132 -10.96 -13.96 0.31
CA ILE A 132 -10.73 -14.13 -1.13
C ILE A 132 -10.85 -12.73 -1.74
N SER A 133 -9.82 -12.27 -2.45
CA SER A 133 -9.91 -11.02 -3.21
C SER A 133 -11.08 -11.07 -4.18
N LEU A 134 -12.07 -10.20 -4.00
CA LEU A 134 -13.26 -10.11 -4.83
C LEU A 134 -13.20 -8.97 -5.84
N LYS A 135 -12.49 -7.88 -5.50
CA LYS A 135 -12.38 -6.70 -6.38
C LYS A 135 -10.91 -6.37 -6.64
N LEU A 136 -10.61 -6.17 -7.91
CA LEU A 136 -9.32 -5.71 -8.40
C LEU A 136 -9.55 -4.35 -9.05
N ILE A 137 -9.01 -3.30 -8.44
CA ILE A 137 -9.17 -1.92 -8.89
C ILE A 137 -7.81 -1.24 -8.92
N GLY A 138 -7.51 -0.45 -9.95
CA GLY A 138 -6.25 0.25 -10.01
C GLY A 138 -5.93 0.86 -11.36
N SER A 139 -4.64 0.88 -11.67
CA SER A 139 -4.04 1.32 -12.92
C SER A 139 -3.00 0.29 -13.42
N ASP A 140 -2.33 0.61 -14.52
CA ASP A 140 -1.29 -0.25 -15.09
C ASP A 140 -0.06 -0.39 -14.19
N GLU A 141 0.16 0.56 -13.28
CA GLU A 141 1.32 0.60 -12.39
C GLU A 141 0.98 0.16 -10.96
N ILE A 142 -0.29 0.25 -10.52
CA ILE A 142 -0.69 -0.23 -9.19
C ILE A 142 -2.09 -0.82 -9.17
N VAL A 143 -2.28 -1.96 -8.50
CA VAL A 143 -3.60 -2.60 -8.30
C VAL A 143 -3.84 -2.87 -6.83
N PHE A 144 -5.04 -2.54 -6.38
CA PHE A 144 -5.57 -2.82 -5.05
C PHE A 144 -6.54 -4.00 -5.12
N CYS A 145 -6.30 -4.98 -4.27
CA CYS A 145 -7.20 -6.10 -4.07
C CYS A 145 -8.03 -5.83 -2.82
N ILE A 146 -9.36 -5.89 -2.97
CA ILE A 146 -10.32 -5.75 -1.87
C ILE A 146 -10.98 -7.12 -1.64
N ASN A 147 -11.00 -7.57 -0.39
CA ASN A 147 -11.60 -8.83 0.01
C ASN A 147 -13.14 -8.75 0.12
N GLU A 148 -13.77 -9.86 0.50
CA GLU A 148 -15.22 -9.95 0.70
C GLU A 148 -15.78 -9.10 1.85
N PHE A 149 -14.91 -8.58 2.72
CA PHE A 149 -15.29 -7.69 3.82
C PHE A 149 -15.13 -6.21 3.48
N GLU A 150 -14.89 -5.89 2.20
CA GLU A 150 -14.56 -4.55 1.72
C GLU A 150 -13.26 -4.02 2.34
N GLU A 151 -12.31 -4.89 2.67
CA GLU A 151 -11.02 -4.50 3.26
C GLU A 151 -9.89 -4.65 2.25
N LEU A 152 -8.91 -3.74 2.31
CA LEU A 152 -7.68 -3.84 1.53
C LEU A 152 -6.89 -5.10 1.94
N SER A 153 -6.65 -6.00 0.99
CA SER A 153 -5.98 -7.29 1.25
C SER A 153 -4.62 -7.44 0.58
N LEU A 154 -4.41 -6.80 -0.57
CA LEU A 154 -3.16 -6.84 -1.31
C LEU A 154 -2.99 -5.56 -2.12
N ILE A 155 -1.77 -5.02 -2.13
CA ILE A 155 -1.33 -3.98 -3.06
C ILE A 155 -0.30 -4.61 -4.01
N VAL A 156 -0.48 -4.42 -5.31
CA VAL A 156 0.43 -4.90 -6.35
C VAL A 156 0.97 -3.71 -7.12
N ILE A 157 2.27 -3.46 -7.02
CA ILE A 157 2.97 -2.40 -7.74
C ILE A 157 3.75 -3.04 -8.88
N LYS A 158 3.45 -2.61 -10.10
CA LYS A 158 3.95 -3.18 -11.35
C LYS A 158 5.01 -2.29 -11.98
N ASN A 159 5.76 -2.85 -12.92
CA ASN A 159 6.68 -2.13 -13.79
C ASN A 159 7.78 -1.35 -13.05
N LEU A 160 8.28 -1.89 -11.94
CA LEU A 160 9.44 -1.32 -11.25
C LEU A 160 10.67 -1.35 -12.16
N SER A 161 11.46 -0.28 -12.13
CA SER A 161 12.73 -0.24 -12.87
C SER A 161 13.78 -1.15 -12.23
N ASN A 162 14.80 -1.54 -13.00
CA ASN A 162 15.91 -2.33 -12.47
C ASN A 162 16.62 -1.63 -11.30
N GLU A 163 16.77 -0.30 -11.35
CA GLU A 163 17.36 0.50 -10.27
C GLU A 163 16.51 0.44 -8.99
N MET A 164 15.18 0.50 -9.11
CA MET A 164 14.27 0.32 -7.97
C MET A 164 14.36 -1.08 -7.38
N ILE A 165 14.45 -2.11 -8.22
CA ILE A 165 14.59 -3.51 -7.81
C ILE A 165 15.92 -3.71 -7.06
N GLU A 166 17.03 -3.22 -7.61
CA GLU A 166 18.35 -3.29 -6.98
C GLU A 166 18.37 -2.56 -5.63
N THR A 167 17.73 -1.39 -5.55
CA THR A 167 17.65 -0.63 -4.30
C THR A 167 16.79 -1.36 -3.26
N LEU A 168 15.65 -1.94 -3.66
CA LEU A 168 14.84 -2.80 -2.79
C LEU A 168 15.64 -3.99 -2.27
N HIS A 169 16.45 -4.65 -3.09
CA HIS A 169 17.31 -5.76 -2.63
C HIS A 169 18.34 -5.33 -1.58
N ASN A 170 18.88 -4.11 -1.67
CA ASN A 170 19.87 -3.61 -0.71
C ASN A 170 19.31 -3.46 0.72
N TYR A 171 17.99 -3.25 0.88
CA TYR A 171 17.35 -3.21 2.20
C TYR A 171 17.38 -4.56 2.94
N TYR A 172 17.60 -5.67 2.24
CA TYR A 172 17.57 -7.02 2.81
C TYR A 172 18.96 -7.63 3.02
N SER A 173 20.00 -6.99 2.49
CA SER A 173 21.37 -7.49 2.57
C SER A 173 22.16 -6.90 3.75
N LEU A 174 21.46 -6.23 4.67
CA LEU A 174 21.97 -5.70 5.95
C LEU A 174 21.58 -6.61 7.10
#